data_AF-A0A7Y5RLB0-F1
#
_entry.id   AF-A0A7Y5RLB0-F1
#
_cell.length_a   1.000
_cell.length_b   1.000
_cell.length_c   1.000
_cell.angle_alpha   90.00
_cell.angle_beta   90.00
_cell.angle_gamma   90.00
#
_symmetry.space_group_name_H-M   'P 1'
#
loop_
_entity.id
_entity.type
_entity.pdbx_description
1 polymer ?
#
loop_
_entity_poly.entity_id
_entity_poly.type
_entity_poly.pdbx_seq_one_letter_code
_entity_poly.pdbx_strand_id
1 'polypeptide(L)'
;AVRTAEPVVARAADLPSRLRALPCAGRGPSLYPEALPHAAGPLDVSGGALADLAVRRLTGTAGGDTTAEGLQWVDPGRGFDGLEPLYLRRPDAAPAPPSKKSTLG
;
A
#
# COMPACT_ATOMS: atom_id res chain seq x y z
N ALA A 1 -1.24 4.58 16.51
CA ALA A 1 -0.29 5.45 15.77
C ALA A 1 -1.03 6.06 14.57
N VAL A 2 -0.71 7.29 14.20
CA VAL A 2 -1.33 7.99 13.05
C VAL A 2 -0.30 8.12 11.93
N ARG A 3 -0.72 7.92 10.67
CA ARG A 3 0.12 8.11 9.48
C ARG A 3 0.52 9.58 9.35
N THR A 4 1.80 9.85 9.12
CA THR A 4 2.34 11.23 9.01
C THR A 4 2.81 11.62 7.61
N ALA A 5 2.91 10.66 6.68
CA ALA A 5 3.32 10.88 5.30
C ALA A 5 2.77 9.79 4.37
N GLU A 6 2.85 10.02 3.07
CA GLU A 6 2.49 9.05 2.03
C GLU A 6 3.60 8.00 1.81
N PRO A 7 3.27 6.81 1.26
CA PRO A 7 4.27 5.82 0.87
C PRO A 7 5.24 6.36 -0.19
N VAL A 8 6.52 5.97 -0.11
CA VAL A 8 7.57 6.39 -1.05
C VAL A 8 8.53 5.25 -1.36
N VAL A 9 9.02 5.21 -2.60
CA VAL A 9 10.11 4.32 -3.02
C VAL A 9 11.35 5.17 -3.29
N ALA A 10 12.41 4.94 -2.52
CA ALA A 10 13.68 5.65 -2.63
C ALA A 10 14.86 4.71 -2.36
N ARG A 11 16.07 5.11 -2.76
CA ARG A 11 17.28 4.39 -2.34
C ARG A 11 17.47 4.58 -0.84
N ALA A 12 17.92 3.52 -0.16
CA ALA A 12 18.08 3.54 1.30
C ALA A 12 18.99 4.68 1.79
N ALA A 13 20.10 4.95 1.09
CA ALA A 13 21.04 6.02 1.42
C ALA A 13 20.44 7.45 1.24
N ASP A 14 19.47 7.60 0.33
CA ASP A 14 18.84 8.89 0.01
C ASP A 14 17.73 9.24 1.01
N LEU A 15 17.36 8.33 1.92
CA LEU A 15 16.35 8.61 2.95
C LEU A 15 16.85 9.68 3.94
N PRO A 16 15.97 10.60 4.39
CA PRO A 16 16.29 11.56 5.44
C PRO A 16 16.89 10.88 6.66
N SER A 17 17.95 11.47 7.23
CA SER A 17 18.66 10.91 8.40
C SER A 17 17.73 10.55 9.56
N ARG A 18 16.74 11.41 9.83
CA ARG A 18 15.71 11.16 10.85
C ARG A 18 14.92 9.87 10.64
N LEU A 19 14.69 9.47 9.38
CA LEU A 19 13.95 8.24 9.06
C LEU A 19 14.87 7.02 9.14
N ARG A 20 16.13 7.16 8.73
CA ARG A 20 17.14 6.09 8.84
C ARG A 20 17.50 5.73 10.28
N ALA A 21 17.27 6.65 11.21
CA ALA A 21 17.45 6.43 12.65
C ALA A 21 16.30 5.68 13.34
N LEU A 22 15.16 5.46 12.67
CA LEU A 22 14.02 4.76 13.25
C LEU A 22 14.17 3.23 13.14
N PRO A 23 13.55 2.45 14.04
CA PRO A 23 13.39 1.01 13.85
C PRO A 23 12.75 0.69 12.50
N CYS A 24 13.35 -0.23 11.75
CA CYS A 24 12.98 -0.56 10.39
C CYS A 24 12.60 -2.03 10.28
N ALA A 25 11.33 -2.29 9.93
CA ALA A 25 10.83 -3.62 9.62
C ALA A 25 11.06 -3.97 8.14
N GLY A 26 11.06 -5.26 7.81
CA GLY A 26 11.26 -5.74 6.45
C GLY A 26 12.69 -6.21 6.14
N ARG A 27 12.92 -6.56 4.86
CA ARG A 27 14.23 -7.02 4.35
C ARG A 27 15.27 -5.90 4.17
N GLY A 28 14.84 -4.65 4.12
CA GLY A 28 15.68 -3.48 3.82
C GLY A 28 16.96 -3.40 4.67
N PRO A 29 16.88 -3.50 6.02
CA PRO A 29 18.05 -3.51 6.89
C PRO A 29 19.07 -4.61 6.60
N SER A 30 18.63 -5.80 6.18
CA SER A 30 19.56 -6.88 5.80
C SER A 30 20.24 -6.64 4.45
N LEU A 31 19.60 -5.89 3.54
CA LEU A 31 20.15 -5.55 2.23
C LEU A 31 21.04 -4.29 2.25
N TYR A 32 20.76 -3.36 3.17
CA TYR A 32 21.44 -2.06 3.26
C TYR A 32 21.80 -1.71 4.72
N PRO A 33 22.62 -2.54 5.41
CA PRO A 33 22.87 -2.39 6.84
C PRO A 33 23.55 -1.07 7.22
N GLU A 34 24.34 -0.49 6.33
CA GLU A 34 25.01 0.80 6.54
C GLU A 34 24.02 1.98 6.48
N ALA A 35 22.96 1.85 5.68
CA ALA A 35 21.95 2.89 5.51
C ALA A 35 20.77 2.73 6.48
N LEU A 36 20.42 1.49 6.86
CA LEU A 36 19.27 1.14 7.70
C LEU A 36 19.71 0.24 8.87
N PRO A 37 20.48 0.76 9.84
CA PRO A 37 21.15 -0.06 10.85
C PRO A 37 20.21 -0.62 11.95
N HIS A 38 18.99 -0.10 12.07
CA HIS A 38 18.08 -0.41 13.18
C HIS A 38 17.02 -1.44 12.77
N ALA A 39 17.45 -2.67 12.45
CA ALA A 39 16.54 -3.74 12.08
C ALA A 39 15.57 -4.11 13.22
N ALA A 40 14.29 -4.23 12.89
CA ALA A 40 13.24 -4.70 13.79
C ALA A 40 12.34 -5.71 13.05
N GLY A 41 11.63 -6.56 13.80
CA GLY A 41 10.59 -7.41 13.22
C GLY A 41 9.31 -6.62 12.88
N PRO A 42 8.43 -7.17 12.03
CA PRO A 42 8.56 -8.44 11.29
C PRO A 42 9.42 -8.31 10.02
N LEU A 43 9.92 -9.45 9.52
CA LEU A 43 10.71 -9.49 8.28
C LEU A 43 9.83 -9.43 7.02
N ASP A 44 8.67 -10.07 7.07
CA ASP A 44 7.75 -10.20 5.94
C ASP A 44 6.31 -9.98 6.43
N VAL A 45 5.42 -9.64 5.50
CA VAL A 45 4.00 -9.42 5.80
C VAL A 45 3.31 -10.74 6.16
N SER A 46 2.41 -10.70 7.14
CA SER A 46 1.56 -11.85 7.51
C SER A 46 0.14 -11.65 6.97
N GLY A 47 -0.34 -12.60 6.16
CA GLY A 47 -1.71 -12.59 5.65
C GLY A 47 -2.76 -12.63 6.76
N GLY A 48 -2.51 -13.37 7.85
CA GLY A 48 -3.40 -13.40 9.01
C GLY A 48 -3.49 -12.06 9.74
N ALA A 49 -2.35 -11.36 9.89
CA ALA A 49 -2.34 -10.01 10.47
C ALA A 49 -3.06 -8.99 9.58
N LEU A 50 -2.93 -9.12 8.25
CA LEU A 50 -3.69 -8.30 7.30
C LEU A 50 -5.20 -8.58 7.36
N ALA A 51 -5.61 -9.84 7.50
CA ALA A 51 -7.02 -10.20 7.64
C ALA A 51 -7.63 -9.63 8.94
N ASP A 52 -6.91 -9.76 10.06
CA ASP A 52 -7.30 -9.17 11.34
C ASP A 52 -7.40 -7.63 11.26
N LEU A 53 -6.45 -6.97 10.58
CA LEU A 53 -6.54 -5.55 10.28
C LEU A 53 -7.78 -5.21 9.42
N ALA A 54 -8.05 -5.96 8.37
CA ALA A 54 -9.20 -5.74 7.49
C ALA A 54 -10.54 -5.88 8.23
N VAL A 55 -10.69 -6.89 9.09
CA VAL A 55 -11.89 -7.07 9.93
C VAL A 55 -12.10 -5.86 10.84
N ARG A 56 -11.04 -5.38 11.50
CA ARG A 56 -11.11 -4.18 12.36
C ARG A 56 -11.48 -2.92 11.58
N ARG A 57 -11.04 -2.78 10.32
CA ARG A 57 -11.40 -1.64 9.47
C ARG A 57 -12.83 -1.72 8.99
N LEU A 58 -13.28 -2.88 8.54
CA LEU A 58 -14.65 -3.09 8.08
C LEU A 58 -15.70 -2.87 9.17
N THR A 59 -15.37 -3.24 10.42
CA THR A 59 -16.27 -3.11 11.57
C THR A 59 -16.10 -1.80 12.35
N GLY A 60 -15.01 -1.06 12.11
CA GLY A 60 -14.73 0.22 12.75
C GLY A 60 -15.27 1.40 11.95
N THR A 61 -15.98 2.32 12.60
CA THR A 61 -16.54 3.55 12.00
C THR A 61 -15.46 4.63 11.80
N ALA A 62 -14.41 4.33 11.05
CA ALA A 62 -13.38 5.32 10.71
C ALA A 62 -13.79 6.12 9.47
N GLY A 63 -14.81 6.97 9.62
CA GLY A 63 -15.05 8.15 8.75
C GLY A 63 -15.45 7.91 7.30
N GLY A 64 -15.88 6.70 6.92
CA GLY A 64 -16.41 6.40 5.59
C GLY A 64 -17.91 6.10 5.60
N ASP A 65 -18.57 6.30 4.46
CA ASP A 65 -19.96 5.88 4.26
C ASP A 65 -20.09 4.38 4.56
N THR A 66 -21.05 4.05 5.42
CA THR A 66 -21.31 2.68 5.86
C THR A 66 -22.39 2.08 4.97
N THR A 67 -22.25 0.81 4.56
CA THR A 67 -23.30 0.10 3.82
C THR A 67 -24.49 -0.21 4.74
N ALA A 68 -25.61 -0.63 4.15
CA ALA A 68 -26.78 -1.04 4.92
C ALA A 68 -26.49 -2.19 5.90
N GLU A 69 -25.44 -2.99 5.65
CA GLU A 69 -24.99 -4.08 6.52
C GLU A 69 -23.98 -3.67 7.62
N GLY A 70 -23.70 -2.37 7.78
CA GLY A 70 -22.80 -1.88 8.82
C GLY A 70 -21.30 -2.00 8.50
N LEU A 71 -20.95 -2.29 7.24
CA LEU A 71 -19.57 -2.40 6.78
C LEU A 71 -19.09 -1.08 6.17
N GLN A 72 -17.82 -0.73 6.36
CA GLN A 72 -17.22 0.42 5.69
C GLN A 72 -17.18 0.21 4.16
N TRP A 73 -17.68 1.17 3.38
CA TRP A 73 -17.43 1.20 1.93
C TRP A 73 -15.96 1.50 1.62
N VAL A 74 -15.36 0.71 0.73
CA VAL A 74 -13.94 0.82 0.35
C VAL A 74 -13.85 1.22 -1.11
N ASP A 75 -13.21 2.37 -1.40
CA ASP A 75 -12.89 2.75 -2.78
C ASP A 75 -11.85 1.75 -3.34
N PRO A 76 -12.17 1.00 -4.43
CA PRO A 76 -11.26 0.03 -5.02
C PRO A 76 -9.89 0.60 -5.41
N GLY A 77 -9.80 1.90 -5.71
CA GLY A 77 -8.54 2.56 -6.09
C GLY A 77 -7.71 3.08 -4.92
N ARG A 78 -8.29 3.15 -3.72
CA ARG A 78 -7.72 3.84 -2.55
C ARG A 78 -7.72 2.98 -1.26
N GLY A 79 -8.40 1.84 -1.25
CA GLY A 79 -8.42 0.92 -0.11
C GLY A 79 -9.00 1.54 1.18
N PHE A 80 -8.76 0.88 2.32
CA PHE A 80 -9.30 1.28 3.63
C PHE A 80 -8.78 2.64 4.14
N ASP A 81 -7.59 3.06 3.70
CA ASP A 81 -6.85 4.20 4.25
C ASP A 81 -6.61 5.32 3.23
N GLY A 82 -7.32 5.30 2.10
CA GLY A 82 -7.17 6.31 1.06
C GLY A 82 -5.88 6.18 0.22
N LEU A 83 -5.10 5.11 0.41
CA LEU A 83 -3.81 4.90 -0.21
C LEU A 83 -3.91 4.28 -1.61
N GLU A 84 -3.26 4.90 -2.58
CA GLU A 84 -3.06 4.30 -3.89
C GLU A 84 -1.94 3.26 -3.82
N PRO A 85 -2.19 1.99 -4.21
CA PRO A 85 -1.15 0.99 -4.27
C PRO A 85 -0.11 1.35 -5.35
N LEU A 86 1.04 1.87 -4.94
CA LEU A 86 2.11 2.34 -5.85
C LEU A 86 2.79 1.23 -6.67
N TYR A 87 2.58 -0.04 -6.32
CA TYR A 87 3.03 -1.20 -7.08
C TYR A 87 2.01 -1.63 -8.15
N LEU A 88 0.78 -1.12 -8.09
CA LEU A 88 -0.18 -1.14 -9.19
C LEU A 88 -0.07 0.16 -10.00
N ARG A 89 1.17 0.60 -10.31
CA ARG A 89 1.33 1.25 -11.61
C ARG A 89 0.73 0.24 -12.58
N ARG A 90 -0.20 0.65 -13.43
CA ARG A 90 -0.84 -0.23 -14.41
C ARG A 90 0.01 -0.18 -15.69
N PRO A 91 1.22 -0.78 -15.79
CA PRO A 91 1.98 -0.78 -17.04
C PRO A 91 1.20 -1.48 -18.16
N ASP A 92 0.23 -2.30 -17.79
CA ASP A 92 -0.70 -3.08 -18.59
C ASP A 92 -2.02 -2.36 -18.91
N ALA A 93 -2.32 -1.20 -18.30
CA ALA A 93 -3.39 -0.32 -18.77
C ALA A 93 -2.93 0.49 -19.99
N ALA A 94 -2.56 -0.20 -21.06
CA ALA A 94 -2.55 0.40 -22.37
C ALA A 94 -4.01 0.62 -22.81
N PRO A 95 -4.35 1.76 -23.45
CA PRO A 95 -5.66 1.91 -24.06
C PRO A 95 -5.91 0.74 -25.02
N ALA A 96 -7.09 0.14 -24.97
CA ALA A 96 -7.46 -0.91 -25.90
C ALA A 96 -7.24 -0.40 -27.35
N PRO A 97 -6.62 -1.19 -28.23
CA PRO A 97 -6.45 -0.78 -29.62
C PRO A 97 -7.82 -0.47 -30.23
N PRO A 98 -7.94 0.54 -31.11
CA PRO A 98 -9.21 0.90 -31.71
C PRO A 98 -9.80 -0.32 -32.43
N SER A 99 -11.05 -0.64 -32.14
CA SER A 99 -11.75 -1.75 -32.79
C SER A 99 -11.80 -1.49 -34.30
N LYS A 100 -11.13 -2.33 -35.10
CA LYS A 100 -11.40 -2.37 -36.55
C LYS A 100 -12.79 -2.96 -36.73
N LYS A 101 -13.81 -2.12 -36.87
CA LYS A 101 -15.09 -2.57 -37.43
C LYS A 101 -14.79 -3.15 -38.82
N SER A 102 -15.06 -4.43 -39.00
CA SER A 102 -15.02 -5.08 -40.30
C SER A 102 -16.13 -4.49 -41.15
N THR A 103 -15.77 -3.74 -42.18
CA THR A 103 -16.72 -3.30 -43.22
C THR A 103 -16.68 -4.34 -44.34
N LEU A 104 -17.25 -5.53 -44.08
CA LEU A 104 -17.66 -6.42 -45.16
C LEU A 104 -19.07 -5.99 -45.57
N GLY A 105 -19.11 -5.12 -46.58
CA GLY A 105 -20.22 -4.99 -47.51
C GLY A 105 -19.92 -5.78 -48.77
#